data_AF-A0A523U3N2-F1
#
_entry.id   AF-A0A523U3N2-F1
#
_cell.length_a   1.000
_cell.length_b   1.000
_cell.length_c   1.000
_cell.angle_alpha   90.00
_cell.angle_beta   90.00
_cell.angle_gamma   90.00
#
_symmetry.space_group_name_H-M   'P 1'
#
loop_
_entity.id
_entity.type
_entity.pdbx_description
1 polymer ?
#
loop_
_entity_poly.entity_id
_entity_poly.type
_entity_poly.pdbx_seq_one_letter_code
_entity_poly.pdbx_strand_id
1 'polypeptide(L)'
;MAIINKRITREMVEKTVTPLRRNDLLEKNVITSEWEPKLHYAWDNGPAIARYLAELKNGRIIARRCRKCDRIMLPPRMFCELCWRPTDEWIFVKDSGVINTFCISHVDWKAGRLDIEGGERPYTPAIIEIDGASPGMGILHMIDEVDPKKIKIGMKVKAVWKKPEEREGAITDIIHFKPVK
;
A
#
# COMPACT_ATOMS: atom_id res chain seq x y z
N MET A 1 5.90 -36.20 53.93
CA MET A 1 5.17 -34.98 53.55
C MET A 1 5.02 -34.98 52.03
N ALA A 2 3.86 -35.40 51.51
CA ALA A 2 3.62 -35.46 50.06
C ALA A 2 2.90 -34.19 49.62
N ILE A 3 3.55 -33.36 48.80
CA ILE A 3 2.93 -32.19 48.18
C ILE A 3 2.02 -32.71 47.06
N ILE A 4 0.72 -32.72 47.30
CA ILE A 4 -0.28 -33.13 46.32
C ILE A 4 -0.36 -32.01 45.26
N ASN A 5 0.31 -32.23 44.13
CA ASN A 5 0.25 -31.35 42.98
C ASN A 5 -1.08 -31.58 42.23
N LYS A 6 -2.20 -31.09 42.79
CA LYS A 6 -3.52 -31.17 42.15
C LYS A 6 -3.53 -30.21 40.94
N ARG A 7 -3.40 -30.77 39.73
CA ARG A 7 -3.61 -30.04 38.49
C ARG A 7 -5.01 -29.43 38.48
N ILE A 8 -5.10 -28.12 38.27
CA ILE A 8 -6.38 -27.41 38.09
C ILE A 8 -7.06 -28.02 36.85
N THR A 9 -8.23 -28.61 37.05
CA THR A 9 -9.03 -29.17 35.95
C THR A 9 -10.00 -28.12 35.42
N ARG A 10 -10.40 -28.25 34.15
CA ARG A 10 -11.40 -27.37 33.52
C ARG A 10 -12.71 -27.30 34.32
N GLU A 11 -13.14 -28.44 34.86
CA GLU A 11 -14.34 -28.54 35.69
C GLU A 11 -14.21 -27.75 37.01
N MET A 12 -13.00 -27.70 37.59
CA MET A 12 -12.73 -26.87 38.77
C MET A 12 -12.78 -25.37 38.44
N VAL A 13 -12.32 -24.97 37.26
CA VAL A 13 -12.42 -23.58 36.79
C VAL A 13 -13.88 -23.21 36.53
N GLU A 14 -14.62 -24.05 35.79
CA GLU A 14 -16.02 -23.80 35.45
C GLU A 14 -16.92 -23.72 36.69
N LYS A 15 -16.61 -24.46 37.77
CA LYS A 15 -17.33 -24.37 39.06
C LYS A 15 -16.99 -23.13 39.90
N THR A 16 -15.89 -22.44 39.60
CA THR A 16 -15.41 -21.29 40.40
C THR A 16 -15.52 -19.95 39.69
N VAL A 17 -15.80 -19.94 38.39
CA VAL A 17 -15.97 -18.70 37.61
C VAL A 17 -17.44 -18.34 37.43
N THR A 18 -17.75 -17.05 37.56
CA THR A 18 -19.04 -16.49 37.14
C THR A 18 -18.93 -16.10 35.65
N PRO A 19 -19.65 -16.78 34.74
CA PRO A 19 -19.61 -16.42 33.32
C PRO A 19 -20.27 -15.06 33.10
N LEU A 20 -19.56 -14.15 32.45
CA LEU A 20 -20.08 -12.83 32.09
C LEU A 20 -20.75 -12.89 30.72
N ARG A 21 -22.00 -12.44 30.63
CA ARG A 21 -22.70 -12.21 29.37
C ARG A 21 -22.43 -10.79 28.88
N ARG A 22 -22.58 -10.58 27.57
CA ARG A 22 -22.47 -9.25 26.98
C ARG A 22 -23.45 -8.25 27.63
N ASN A 23 -24.66 -8.67 27.96
CA ASN A 23 -25.63 -7.83 28.65
C ASN A 23 -25.18 -7.42 30.05
N ASP A 24 -24.46 -8.28 30.78
CA ASP A 24 -23.97 -7.94 32.12
C ASP A 24 -22.97 -6.77 32.07
N LEU A 25 -22.19 -6.67 30.99
CA LEU A 25 -21.28 -5.55 30.72
C LEU A 25 -22.04 -4.28 30.28
N LEU A 26 -23.03 -4.43 29.40
CA LEU A 26 -23.80 -3.29 28.86
C LEU A 26 -24.73 -2.66 29.89
N GLU A 27 -25.36 -3.48 30.72
CA GLU A 27 -26.29 -3.05 31.79
C GLU A 27 -25.56 -2.67 33.08
N LYS A 28 -24.22 -2.79 33.10
CA LYS A 28 -23.37 -2.53 34.28
C LYS A 28 -23.78 -3.37 35.52
N ASN A 29 -24.28 -4.58 35.30
CA ASN A 29 -24.62 -5.56 36.35
C ASN A 29 -23.38 -6.19 37.00
N VAL A 30 -22.19 -5.89 36.48
CA VAL A 30 -20.90 -6.25 37.06
C VAL A 30 -20.02 -5.01 37.24
N ILE A 31 -19.03 -5.14 38.12
CA ILE A 31 -18.03 -4.08 38.34
C ILE A 31 -17.32 -3.81 37.01
N THR A 32 -17.57 -2.62 36.47
CA THR A 32 -17.02 -2.15 35.21
C THR A 32 -16.19 -0.89 35.47
N SER A 33 -15.07 -0.77 34.75
CA SER A 33 -14.26 0.45 34.72
C SER A 33 -14.12 0.85 33.26
N GLU A 34 -14.62 2.04 32.95
CA GLU A 34 -14.52 2.65 31.62
C GLU A 34 -13.44 3.73 31.69
N TRP A 35 -12.56 3.74 30.67
CA TRP A 35 -11.57 4.80 30.51
C TRP A 35 -11.50 5.20 29.04
N GLU A 36 -11.44 6.51 28.78
CA GLU A 36 -11.16 7.05 27.46
C GLU A 36 -9.66 7.23 27.30
N PRO A 37 -8.97 6.39 26.50
CA PRO A 37 -7.55 6.54 26.32
C PRO A 37 -7.24 7.82 25.54
N LYS A 38 -6.43 8.71 26.13
CA LYS A 38 -5.83 9.84 25.41
C LYS A 38 -4.72 9.33 24.50
N LEU A 39 -5.08 8.78 23.35
CA LEU A 39 -4.15 8.28 22.34
C LEU A 39 -3.62 9.44 21.48
N HIS A 40 -2.66 10.19 22.02
CA HIS A 40 -1.89 11.14 21.22
C HIS A 40 -0.85 10.37 20.40
N TYR A 41 -1.02 10.33 19.09
CA TYR A 41 -0.04 9.76 18.16
C TYR A 41 0.27 10.75 17.04
N ALA A 42 1.49 10.69 16.52
CA ALA A 42 1.86 11.32 15.26
C ALA A 42 2.03 10.21 14.22
N TRP A 43 1.46 10.41 13.02
CA TRP A 43 1.70 9.53 11.89
C TRP A 43 2.99 9.93 11.21
N ASP A 44 3.92 8.99 11.10
CA ASP A 44 5.06 9.11 10.19
C ASP A 44 4.87 8.18 8.98
N ASN A 45 5.58 8.47 7.90
CA ASN A 45 5.57 7.63 6.70
C ASN A 45 6.46 6.37 6.87
N GLY A 46 7.09 6.18 8.02
CA GLY A 46 8.12 5.17 8.23
C GLY A 46 9.36 5.36 7.35
N PRO A 47 10.44 4.62 7.62
CA PRO A 47 11.72 4.78 6.92
C PRO A 47 11.64 4.40 5.43
N ALA A 48 10.76 3.47 5.05
CA ALA A 48 10.63 3.03 3.67
C ALA A 48 9.93 4.07 2.80
N ILE A 49 8.72 4.48 3.18
CA ILE A 49 7.92 5.41 2.38
C ILE A 49 8.47 6.83 2.50
N ALA A 50 9.00 7.25 3.66
CA ALA A 50 9.63 8.58 3.77
C ALA A 50 10.76 8.77 2.74
N ARG A 51 11.66 7.79 2.59
CA ARG A 51 12.73 7.87 1.58
C ARG A 51 12.18 7.77 0.16
N TYR A 52 11.17 6.94 -0.08
CA TYR A 52 10.52 6.83 -1.39
C TYR A 52 9.96 8.17 -1.84
N LEU A 53 9.17 8.82 -0.99
CA LEU A 53 8.60 10.15 -1.24
C LEU A 53 9.69 11.21 -1.44
N ALA A 54 10.77 11.17 -0.64
CA ALA A 54 11.91 12.08 -0.83
C ALA A 54 12.60 11.91 -2.20
N GLU A 55 12.68 10.67 -2.72
CA GLU A 55 13.26 10.42 -4.04
C GLU A 55 12.31 10.74 -5.20
N LEU A 56 11.00 10.58 -5.01
CA LEU A 56 10.02 11.09 -5.97
C LEU A 56 10.16 12.61 -6.16
N LYS A 57 10.42 13.34 -5.06
CA LYS A 57 10.75 14.77 -5.14
C LYS A 57 11.98 15.05 -6.02
N ASN A 58 12.97 14.17 -5.97
CA ASN A 58 14.17 14.25 -6.82
C ASN A 58 13.94 13.73 -8.26
N GLY A 59 12.74 13.27 -8.60
CA GLY A 59 12.43 12.67 -9.90
C GLY A 59 13.05 11.29 -10.11
N ARG A 60 13.18 10.51 -9.04
CA ARG A 60 13.76 9.16 -9.06
C ARG A 60 12.84 8.16 -8.38
N ILE A 61 12.80 6.94 -8.89
CA ILE A 61 12.07 5.84 -8.27
C ILE A 61 13.08 4.92 -7.59
N ILE A 62 12.80 4.57 -6.33
CA ILE A 62 13.63 3.66 -5.55
C ILE A 62 12.85 2.45 -5.06
N ALA A 63 13.55 1.34 -4.95
CA ALA A 63 13.06 0.06 -4.46
C ALA A 63 13.99 -0.49 -3.37
N ARG A 64 13.56 -1.57 -2.71
CA ARG A 64 14.36 -2.29 -1.70
C ARG A 64 14.67 -3.70 -2.20
N ARG A 65 15.93 -4.11 -2.14
CA ARG A 65 16.34 -5.48 -2.46
C ARG A 65 16.48 -6.34 -1.21
N CYS A 66 16.00 -7.57 -1.28
CA CYS A 66 16.29 -8.63 -0.33
C CYS A 66 17.41 -9.51 -0.90
N ARG A 67 18.55 -9.62 -0.23
CA ARG A 67 19.70 -10.43 -0.70
C ARG A 67 19.49 -11.94 -0.54
N LYS A 68 18.47 -12.37 0.21
CA LYS A 68 18.15 -13.80 0.37
C LYS A 68 17.38 -14.39 -0.81
N CYS A 69 16.46 -13.63 -1.40
CA CYS A 69 15.65 -14.08 -2.54
C CYS A 69 15.80 -13.21 -3.79
N ASP A 70 16.73 -12.26 -3.75
CA ASP A 70 17.02 -11.27 -4.79
C ASP A 70 15.85 -10.40 -5.28
N ARG A 71 14.69 -10.45 -4.61
CA ARG A 71 13.55 -9.58 -4.96
C ARG A 71 13.87 -8.12 -4.71
N ILE A 72 13.60 -7.29 -5.72
CA ILE A 72 13.63 -5.83 -5.72
C ILE A 72 12.17 -5.35 -5.63
N MET A 73 11.75 -4.92 -4.45
CA MET A 73 10.37 -4.58 -4.12
C MET A 73 10.08 -3.10 -4.33
N LEU A 74 9.02 -2.83 -5.07
CA LEU A 74 8.45 -1.52 -5.34
C LEU A 74 6.91 -1.59 -5.13
N PRO A 75 6.30 -0.69 -4.33
CA PRO A 75 6.93 0.29 -3.43
C PRO A 75 7.91 -0.36 -2.43
N PRO A 76 8.92 0.39 -1.95
CA PRO A 76 9.94 -0.16 -1.06
C PRO A 76 9.35 -0.57 0.29
N ARG A 77 9.86 -1.68 0.84
CA ARG A 77 9.44 -2.24 2.13
C ARG A 77 10.68 -2.51 2.99
N MET A 78 10.58 -2.29 4.30
CA MET A 78 11.67 -2.63 5.24
C MET A 78 11.74 -4.12 5.58
N PHE A 79 10.74 -4.89 5.19
CA PHE A 79 10.60 -6.30 5.49
C PHE A 79 10.23 -7.07 4.21
N CYS A 80 10.85 -8.23 4.01
CA CYS A 80 10.55 -9.12 2.89
C CYS A 80 9.50 -10.15 3.31
N GLU A 81 8.32 -10.10 2.70
CA GLU A 81 7.19 -10.96 3.04
C GLU A 81 7.38 -12.44 2.71
N LEU A 82 8.33 -12.78 1.83
CA LEU A 82 8.62 -14.19 1.50
C LEU A 82 9.72 -14.78 2.38
N CYS A 83 10.71 -13.99 2.74
CA CYS A 83 11.88 -14.45 3.51
C CYS A 83 11.74 -14.24 5.02
N TRP A 84 10.72 -13.48 5.44
CA TRP A 84 10.43 -13.12 6.83
C TRP A 84 11.60 -12.45 7.55
N ARG A 85 12.27 -11.51 6.87
CA ARG A 85 13.43 -10.77 7.39
C ARG A 85 13.47 -9.32 6.91
N PRO A 86 14.27 -8.45 7.55
CA PRO A 86 14.57 -7.13 7.02
C PRO A 86 15.17 -7.20 5.61
N THR A 87 14.87 -6.20 4.79
CA THR A 87 15.47 -6.00 3.47
C THR A 87 16.88 -5.39 3.60
N ASP A 88 17.69 -5.45 2.55
CA ASP A 88 19.15 -5.24 2.65
C ASP A 88 19.60 -3.89 2.10
N GLU A 89 19.37 -3.62 0.82
CA GLU A 89 19.86 -2.42 0.13
C GLU A 89 18.76 -1.62 -0.59
N TRP A 90 19.07 -0.35 -0.86
CA TRP A 90 18.28 0.55 -1.69
C TRP A 90 18.76 0.47 -3.13
N ILE A 91 17.82 0.34 -4.06
CA ILE A 91 18.10 0.23 -5.50
C ILE A 91 17.34 1.34 -6.22
N PHE A 92 18.02 2.09 -7.08
CA PHE A 92 17.36 2.97 -8.03
C PHE A 92 16.84 2.12 -9.18
N VAL A 93 15.54 2.24 -9.47
CA VAL A 93 14.89 1.58 -10.61
C VAL A 93 14.60 2.61 -11.69
N LYS A 94 14.20 2.16 -12.87
CA LYS A 94 13.88 3.09 -13.96
C LYS A 94 12.55 3.77 -13.73
N ASP A 95 12.30 4.79 -14.53
CA ASP A 95 11.01 5.47 -14.66
C ASP A 95 10.20 4.94 -15.86
N SER A 96 10.67 3.85 -16.48
CA SER A 96 10.00 3.11 -17.54
C SER A 96 9.43 1.79 -17.01
N GLY A 97 8.46 1.25 -17.73
CA GLY A 97 7.83 0.00 -17.35
C GLY A 97 6.86 -0.53 -18.40
N VAL A 98 6.07 -1.52 -18.00
CA VAL A 98 5.03 -2.13 -18.83
C VAL A 98 3.68 -2.12 -18.13
N ILE A 99 2.62 -1.91 -18.88
CA ILE A 99 1.25 -2.01 -18.36
C ILE A 99 0.97 -3.48 -18.01
N ASN A 100 0.83 -3.79 -16.72
CA ASN A 100 0.40 -5.12 -16.26
C ASN A 100 -1.11 -5.31 -16.43
N THR A 101 -1.89 -4.32 -15.99
CA THR A 101 -3.35 -4.28 -16.14
C THR A 101 -3.84 -2.84 -16.06
N PHE A 102 -5.03 -2.56 -16.59
CA PHE A 102 -5.61 -1.22 -16.62
C PHE A 102 -7.14 -1.25 -16.58
N CYS A 103 -7.73 -0.10 -16.25
CA CYS A 103 -9.17 0.13 -16.34
C CYS A 103 -9.43 1.41 -17.14
N ILE A 104 -10.50 1.44 -17.94
CA ILE A 104 -11.00 2.67 -18.57
C ILE A 104 -12.24 3.12 -17.80
N SER A 105 -12.05 4.08 -16.90
CA SER A 105 -13.13 4.61 -16.06
C SER A 105 -13.83 5.78 -16.76
N HIS A 106 -15.14 5.62 -16.95
CA HIS A 106 -16.05 6.66 -17.45
C HIS A 106 -16.75 7.41 -16.31
N VAL A 107 -16.26 7.22 -15.09
CA VAL A 107 -16.80 7.78 -13.85
C VAL A 107 -15.69 8.59 -13.18
N ASP A 108 -16.04 9.76 -12.68
CA ASP A 108 -15.15 10.66 -11.96
C ASP A 108 -14.97 10.24 -10.49
N TRP A 109 -14.14 10.98 -9.76
CA TRP A 109 -13.84 10.72 -8.35
C TRP A 109 -15.03 10.97 -7.40
N LYS A 110 -16.07 11.67 -7.86
CA LYS A 110 -17.33 11.92 -7.13
C LYS A 110 -18.42 10.90 -7.49
N ALA A 111 -18.07 9.84 -8.22
CA ALA A 111 -19.00 8.86 -8.76
C ALA A 111 -20.01 9.42 -9.80
N GLY A 112 -19.71 10.58 -10.40
CA GLY A 112 -20.44 11.15 -11.52
C GLY A 112 -20.00 10.55 -12.85
N ARG A 113 -20.92 10.44 -13.82
CA ARG A 113 -20.57 10.03 -15.19
C ARG A 113 -19.85 11.18 -15.90
N LEU A 114 -18.78 10.84 -16.60
CA LEU A 114 -18.07 11.78 -17.47
C LEU A 114 -18.87 12.07 -18.74
N ASP A 115 -18.87 13.33 -19.15
CA ASP A 115 -19.43 13.81 -20.41
C ASP A 115 -18.44 13.59 -21.56
N ILE A 116 -18.37 12.34 -22.02
CA ILE A 116 -17.49 11.95 -23.13
C ILE A 116 -17.89 12.62 -24.44
N GLU A 117 -19.18 12.91 -24.63
CA GLU A 117 -19.69 13.61 -25.81
C GLU A 117 -19.31 15.10 -25.80
N GLY A 118 -19.28 15.71 -24.61
CA GLY A 118 -18.79 17.06 -24.36
C GLY A 118 -17.27 17.23 -24.38
N GLY A 119 -16.52 16.15 -24.66
CA GLY A 119 -15.06 16.19 -24.84
C GLY A 119 -14.24 15.80 -23.62
N GLU A 120 -14.87 15.34 -22.53
CA GLU A 120 -14.12 14.76 -21.41
C GLU A 120 -13.45 13.45 -21.80
N ARG A 121 -12.27 13.20 -21.25
CA ARG A 121 -11.52 11.96 -21.50
C ARG A 121 -11.72 10.98 -20.35
N PRO A 122 -11.94 9.68 -20.65
CA PRO A 122 -11.96 8.65 -19.61
C PRO A 122 -10.65 8.61 -18.82
N TYR A 123 -10.74 8.37 -17.52
CA TYR A 123 -9.59 8.11 -16.68
C TYR A 123 -9.05 6.71 -16.96
N THR A 124 -7.73 6.58 -17.15
CA THR A 124 -7.09 5.27 -17.38
C THR A 124 -6.09 4.91 -16.30
N PRO A 125 -6.52 4.54 -15.08
CA PRO A 125 -5.62 4.00 -14.08
C PRO A 125 -5.08 2.63 -14.51
N ALA A 126 -3.78 2.42 -14.31
CA ALA A 126 -3.08 1.20 -14.65
C ALA A 126 -2.07 0.80 -13.58
N ILE A 127 -1.85 -0.50 -13.42
CA ILE A 127 -0.71 -1.03 -12.69
C ILE A 127 0.45 -1.13 -13.69
N ILE A 128 1.52 -0.41 -13.40
CA ILE A 128 2.73 -0.35 -14.23
C ILE A 128 3.82 -1.11 -13.51
N GLU A 129 4.22 -2.25 -14.07
CA GLU A 129 5.42 -2.96 -13.63
C GLU A 129 6.65 -2.17 -14.06
N ILE A 130 7.50 -1.83 -13.10
CA ILE A 130 8.61 -0.89 -13.31
C ILE A 130 9.89 -1.63 -13.66
N ASP A 131 10.57 -1.17 -14.71
CA ASP A 131 11.81 -1.77 -15.17
C ASP A 131 12.90 -1.65 -14.09
N GLY A 132 13.54 -2.78 -13.78
CA GLY A 132 14.55 -2.89 -12.73
C GLY A 132 13.99 -3.30 -11.36
N ALA A 133 12.66 -3.32 -11.18
CA ALA A 133 12.04 -4.03 -10.08
C ALA A 133 11.82 -5.52 -10.42
N SER A 134 11.52 -6.35 -9.43
CA SER A 134 11.17 -7.75 -9.69
C SER A 134 9.82 -7.90 -10.39
N PRO A 135 9.56 -9.00 -11.11
CA PRO A 135 8.27 -9.24 -11.76
C PRO A 135 7.07 -9.04 -10.82
N GLY A 136 6.03 -8.37 -11.32
CA GLY A 136 4.84 -8.01 -10.54
C GLY A 136 5.03 -6.86 -9.55
N MET A 137 6.21 -6.25 -9.45
CA MET A 137 6.43 -5.05 -8.64
C MET A 137 6.20 -3.80 -9.48
N GLY A 138 5.24 -2.99 -9.06
CA GLY A 138 4.76 -1.87 -9.85
C GLY A 138 4.05 -0.82 -9.02
N ILE A 139 3.62 0.23 -9.70
CA ILE A 139 2.84 1.31 -9.11
C ILE A 139 1.51 1.46 -9.84
N LEU A 140 0.47 1.80 -9.09
CA LEU A 140 -0.81 2.23 -9.66
C LEU A 140 -0.66 3.70 -10.06
N HIS A 141 -0.82 4.01 -11.35
CA HIS A 141 -0.78 5.39 -11.84
C HIS A 141 -1.61 5.58 -13.10
N MET A 142 -1.75 6.83 -13.54
CA MET A 142 -2.54 7.19 -14.72
C MET A 142 -1.76 6.97 -16.01
N ILE A 143 -2.44 6.49 -17.06
CA ILE A 143 -1.96 6.50 -18.44
C ILE A 143 -2.60 7.66 -19.20
N ASP A 144 -1.80 8.41 -19.94
CA ASP A 144 -2.26 9.48 -20.83
C ASP A 144 -1.38 9.58 -22.09
N GLU A 145 -1.60 10.59 -22.94
CA GLU A 145 -0.97 10.78 -24.26
C GLU A 145 -1.24 9.63 -25.25
N VAL A 146 -2.33 8.89 -25.03
CA VAL A 146 -2.78 7.80 -25.91
C VAL A 146 -4.29 7.69 -25.89
N ASP A 147 -4.87 7.32 -27.03
CA ASP A 147 -6.29 6.95 -27.12
C ASP A 147 -6.56 5.76 -26.19
N PRO A 148 -7.50 5.86 -25.23
CA PRO A 148 -7.83 4.76 -24.31
C PRO A 148 -8.12 3.43 -25.03
N LYS A 149 -8.69 3.47 -26.24
CA LYS A 149 -8.99 2.26 -27.03
C LYS A 149 -7.73 1.56 -27.55
N LYS A 150 -6.59 2.25 -27.59
CA LYS A 150 -5.31 1.71 -28.07
C LYS A 150 -4.45 1.14 -26.93
N ILE A 151 -4.82 1.37 -25.67
CA ILE A 151 -4.09 0.87 -24.50
C ILE A 151 -4.20 -0.66 -24.46
N LYS A 152 -3.07 -1.32 -24.22
CA LYS A 152 -2.97 -2.79 -24.18
C LYS A 152 -2.07 -3.21 -23.03
N ILE A 153 -2.39 -4.36 -22.44
CA ILE A 153 -1.50 -5.05 -21.51
C ILE A 153 -0.18 -5.37 -22.24
N GLY A 154 0.95 -5.18 -21.55
CA GLY A 154 2.31 -5.32 -22.09
C GLY A 154 2.83 -4.09 -22.83
N MET A 155 2.04 -3.03 -22.99
CA MET A 155 2.49 -1.79 -23.62
C MET A 155 3.61 -1.14 -22.78
N LYS A 156 4.70 -0.76 -23.43
CA LYS A 156 5.82 -0.04 -22.79
C LYS A 156 5.43 1.40 -22.55
N VAL A 157 5.71 1.87 -21.34
CA VAL A 157 5.38 3.23 -20.90
C VAL A 157 6.54 3.87 -20.17
N LYS A 158 6.55 5.20 -20.10
CA LYS A 158 7.52 6.00 -19.35
C LYS A 158 6.82 7.10 -18.58
N ALA A 159 7.29 7.36 -17.36
CA ALA A 159 6.79 8.41 -16.50
C ALA A 159 7.02 9.80 -17.12
N VAL A 160 6.01 10.66 -17.00
CA VAL A 160 6.10 12.10 -17.24
C VAL A 160 6.07 12.77 -15.88
N TRP A 161 7.14 13.48 -15.55
CA TRP A 161 7.32 14.11 -14.25
C TRP A 161 6.91 15.58 -14.29
N LYS A 162 6.42 16.09 -13.16
CA LYS A 162 6.37 17.54 -12.90
C LYS A 162 7.75 18.16 -13.04
N LYS A 163 7.81 19.49 -13.22
CA LYS A 163 9.09 20.21 -13.17
C LYS A 163 9.72 20.07 -11.77
N PRO A 164 11.06 20.05 -11.64
CA PRO A 164 11.71 19.85 -10.35
C PRO A 164 11.21 20.76 -9.21
N GLU A 165 10.84 22.00 -9.53
CA GLU A 165 10.39 23.01 -8.56
C GLU A 165 8.96 22.76 -8.05
N GLU A 166 8.16 22.01 -8.81
CA GLU A 166 6.75 21.70 -8.50
C GLU A 166 6.57 20.36 -7.77
N ARG A 167 7.68 19.63 -7.54
CA ARG A 167 7.65 18.33 -6.88
C ARG A 167 7.63 18.48 -5.37
N GLU A 168 6.73 17.76 -4.72
CA GLU A 168 6.49 17.87 -3.28
C GLU A 168 6.87 16.61 -2.50
N GLY A 169 7.29 15.56 -3.19
CA GLY A 169 7.52 14.24 -2.62
C GLY A 169 6.23 13.45 -2.51
N ALA A 170 5.46 13.40 -3.58
CA ALA A 170 4.21 12.66 -3.68
C ALA A 170 4.21 11.77 -4.92
N ILE A 171 3.38 10.72 -4.93
CA ILE A 171 3.24 9.86 -6.14
C ILE A 171 2.76 10.65 -7.36
N THR A 172 2.05 11.75 -7.11
CA THR A 172 1.57 12.73 -8.10
C THR A 172 2.68 13.65 -8.63
N ASP A 173 3.93 13.54 -8.14
CA ASP A 173 5.09 14.15 -8.82
C ASP A 173 5.35 13.53 -10.19
N ILE A 174 4.87 12.29 -10.38
CA ILE A 174 4.60 11.72 -11.70
C ILE A 174 3.21 12.20 -12.12
N ILE A 175 3.11 12.93 -13.22
CA ILE A 175 1.83 13.42 -13.76
C ILE A 175 1.04 12.23 -14.31
N HIS A 176 1.65 11.48 -15.21
CA HIS A 176 1.11 10.28 -15.84
C HIS A 176 2.25 9.44 -16.42
N PHE A 177 1.92 8.26 -16.91
CA PHE A 177 2.78 7.46 -17.79
C PHE A 177 2.27 7.56 -19.22
N LYS A 178 3.19 7.64 -20.17
CA LYS A 178 2.87 7.67 -21.60
C LYS A 178 3.50 6.51 -22.35
N PRO A 179 2.91 6.03 -23.45
CA PRO A 179 3.53 5.01 -24.27
C PRO A 179 4.89 5.45 -24.82
N VAL A 180 5.83 4.51 -24.85
CA VAL A 180 7.12 4.68 -25.53
C VAL A 180 6.96 4.18 -26.97
N LYS A 181 7.41 4.96 -27.96
CA LYS A 181 7.44 4.56 -29.36
C LYS A 181 8.42 3.41 -29.59
#